data_AF-A0A8C2DTR4-F1
#
_entry.id   AF-A0A8C2DTR4-F1
#
_cell.length_a   1.000
_cell.length_b   1.000
_cell.length_c   1.000
_cell.angle_alpha   90.00
_cell.angle_beta   90.00
_cell.angle_gamma   90.00
#
_symmetry.space_group_name_H-M   'P 1'
#
loop_
_entity.id
_entity.type
_entity.pdbx_description
1 polymer ?
#
loop_
_entity_poly.entity_id
_entity_poly.type
_entity_poly.pdbx_seq_one_letter_code
_entity_poly.pdbx_strand_id
1 'polypeptide(L)'
;VMMDLESQLLEEGGLLPLPQVMVSRRKSGSSKSGVWRVCGVLLAVALCAAAAVCFTLNKSQNNQEGGNALRLTLRDHLSKANVTSKAAIHLTGAYEPEVSTKTLDWKKNQDQAFTSGGLKLVEREIIIPTDGIYFVYSQVSFHINCKTNMTEDHDLVHMSHTVSRYSDSYGRYMPLFSAIRTACAKVSNSEDLWYNTIYLGAAFKLRAGDRLRTETKEELLPSVETGDGKTFFGVFAL
;
A
#
# COMPACT_ATOMS: atom_id res chain seq x y z
N VAL A 1 -35.46 -14.15 -56.77
CA VAL A 1 -36.16 -12.90 -57.12
C VAL A 1 -36.22 -12.10 -55.82
N MET A 2 -35.17 -11.31 -55.54
CA MET A 2 -35.10 -9.85 -55.79
C MET A 2 -36.22 -9.12 -55.05
N MET A 3 -36.03 -8.09 -54.22
CA MET A 3 -34.96 -7.14 -53.88
C MET A 3 -35.28 -6.63 -52.47
N ASP A 4 -34.33 -6.41 -51.58
CA ASP A 4 -33.61 -5.15 -51.37
C ASP A 4 -34.52 -3.91 -51.29
N LEU A 5 -34.60 -3.33 -50.09
CA LEU A 5 -35.07 -1.96 -49.89
C LEU A 5 -34.50 -1.40 -48.57
N GLU A 6 -33.18 -1.22 -48.53
CA GLU A 6 -32.65 0.02 -47.97
C GLU A 6 -33.34 1.17 -48.71
N SER A 7 -34.15 1.98 -48.01
CA SER A 7 -34.45 3.38 -48.31
C SER A 7 -35.71 3.81 -47.56
N GLN A 8 -35.71 5.05 -47.08
CA GLN A 8 -36.82 5.82 -46.50
C GLN A 8 -36.96 5.78 -44.97
N LEU A 9 -36.15 6.59 -44.28
CA LEU A 9 -36.61 7.78 -43.55
C LEU A 9 -35.44 8.44 -42.78
N LEU A 10 -34.59 9.16 -43.52
CA LEU A 10 -33.78 10.24 -43.00
C LEU A 10 -34.09 11.49 -43.84
N GLU A 11 -35.03 12.27 -43.36
CA GLU A 11 -35.26 13.70 -43.65
C GLU A 11 -35.96 14.23 -42.37
N GLU A 12 -35.63 15.36 -41.78
CA GLU A 12 -35.19 16.62 -42.35
C GLU A 12 -34.26 17.40 -41.40
N GLY A 13 -33.43 18.24 -42.00
CA GLY A 13 -32.72 19.33 -41.35
C GLY A 13 -32.00 20.18 -42.40
N GLY A 14 -32.77 20.75 -43.32
CA GLY A 14 -32.33 21.37 -44.56
C GLY A 14 -31.29 22.49 -44.42
N LEU A 15 -30.33 22.47 -45.34
CA LEU A 15 -29.31 23.47 -45.59
C LEU A 15 -29.67 24.22 -46.88
N LEU A 16 -29.82 25.55 -46.83
CA LEU A 16 -29.89 26.44 -48.01
C LEU A 16 -29.38 27.87 -47.65
N PRO A 17 -28.93 28.69 -48.62
CA PRO A 17 -27.51 29.06 -48.72
C PRO A 17 -27.19 30.57 -48.88
N LEU A 18 -25.87 30.87 -48.91
CA LEU A 18 -25.14 32.02 -49.55
C LEU A 18 -25.41 33.44 -49.00
N PRO A 19 -24.43 34.40 -48.99
CA PRO A 19 -23.48 34.67 -50.10
C PRO A 19 -22.02 34.95 -49.71
N GLN A 20 -21.12 34.89 -50.69
CA GLN A 20 -19.77 35.44 -50.58
C GLN A 20 -19.81 36.98 -50.58
N VAL A 21 -19.08 37.60 -49.64
CA VAL A 21 -18.84 39.05 -49.64
C VAL A 21 -17.34 39.30 -49.75
N MET A 22 -16.94 39.87 -50.89
CA MET A 22 -15.63 40.46 -51.11
C MET A 22 -15.42 41.65 -50.18
N VAL A 23 -14.37 41.60 -49.35
CA VAL A 23 -13.96 42.74 -48.53
C VAL A 23 -13.12 43.69 -49.39
N SER A 24 -13.74 44.79 -49.80
CA SER A 24 -13.05 45.94 -50.40
C SER A 24 -12.25 46.69 -49.33
N ARG A 25 -10.93 46.79 -49.54
CA ARG A 25 -10.03 47.55 -48.65
C ARG A 25 -10.14 49.04 -48.97
N ARG A 26 -10.91 49.78 -48.18
CA ARG A 26 -10.83 51.25 -48.16
C ARG A 26 -9.50 51.68 -47.52
N LYS A 27 -8.71 52.42 -48.31
CA LYS A 27 -7.50 53.11 -47.87
C LYS A 27 -7.92 54.39 -47.15
N SER A 28 -7.66 54.51 -45.85
CA SER A 28 -7.60 55.83 -45.18
C SER A 28 -6.15 56.29 -45.15
N GLY A 29 -5.90 57.47 -45.72
CA GLY A 29 -4.76 58.31 -45.31
C GLY A 29 -4.96 58.73 -43.85
N SER A 30 -3.98 59.25 -43.12
CA SER A 30 -2.81 60.03 -43.50
C SER A 30 -1.91 60.17 -42.27
N SER A 31 -0.59 60.27 -42.51
CA SER A 31 0.42 60.99 -41.72
C SER A 31 0.65 60.64 -40.23
N LYS A 32 1.75 59.90 -39.99
CA LYS A 32 2.84 60.15 -38.99
C LYS A 32 3.72 58.89 -38.87
N SER A 33 4.44 58.51 -39.94
CA SER A 33 5.09 57.18 -40.04
C SER A 33 6.51 57.07 -39.48
N GLY A 34 7.06 58.10 -38.82
CA GLY A 34 8.44 58.07 -38.30
C GLY A 34 8.55 57.69 -36.83
N VAL A 35 7.79 58.36 -35.97
CA VAL A 35 8.02 58.34 -34.50
C VAL A 35 7.61 57.02 -33.85
N TRP A 36 6.54 56.38 -34.32
CA TRP A 36 6.02 55.16 -33.70
C TRP A 36 6.89 53.92 -33.96
N ARG A 37 7.62 53.90 -35.09
CA ARG A 37 8.57 52.83 -35.41
C ARG A 37 9.82 52.90 -34.53
N VAL A 38 10.31 54.11 -34.24
CA VAL A 38 11.49 54.30 -33.38
C VAL A 38 11.16 53.95 -31.92
N CYS A 39 10.00 54.39 -31.41
CA CYS A 39 9.55 53.97 -30.08
C CYS A 39 9.36 52.45 -29.96
N GLY A 40 8.81 51.80 -31.00
CA GLY A 40 8.66 50.35 -31.00
C GLY A 40 9.99 49.60 -30.92
N VAL A 41 11.01 50.04 -31.68
CA VAL A 41 12.35 49.45 -31.65
C VAL A 41 13.04 49.69 -30.30
N LEU A 42 12.94 50.90 -29.74
CA LEU A 42 13.54 51.22 -28.44
C LEU A 42 12.89 50.41 -27.30
N LEU A 43 11.57 50.21 -27.34
CA LEU A 43 10.87 49.36 -26.38
C LEU A 43 11.29 47.89 -26.50
N ALA A 44 11.45 47.36 -27.72
CA ALA A 44 11.91 45.99 -27.92
C ALA A 44 13.33 45.78 -27.39
N VAL A 45 14.26 46.72 -27.65
CA VAL A 45 15.65 46.65 -27.14
C VAL A 45 15.68 46.73 -25.61
N ALA A 46 14.89 47.62 -25.01
CA ALA A 46 14.78 47.73 -23.56
C ALA A 46 14.22 46.45 -22.91
N LEU A 47 13.21 45.84 -23.52
CA LEU A 47 12.65 44.56 -23.06
C LEU A 47 13.66 43.42 -23.18
N CYS A 48 14.42 43.34 -24.27
CA CYS A 48 15.47 42.35 -24.43
C CYS A 48 16.60 42.53 -23.40
N ALA A 49 17.00 43.78 -23.11
CA ALA A 49 18.00 44.07 -22.09
C ALA A 49 17.51 43.70 -20.69
N ALA A 50 16.26 44.03 -20.36
CA ALA A 50 15.64 43.64 -19.09
C ALA A 50 15.55 42.12 -18.95
N ALA A 51 15.15 41.40 -20.01
CA ALA A 51 15.11 39.94 -20.00
C ALA A 51 16.50 39.32 -19.80
N ALA A 52 17.54 39.86 -20.44
CA ALA A 52 18.92 39.40 -20.27
C ALA A 52 19.42 39.62 -18.83
N VAL A 53 19.10 40.78 -18.23
CA VAL A 53 19.43 41.09 -16.82
C VAL A 53 18.65 40.18 -15.86
N CYS A 54 17.36 39.95 -16.10
CA CYS A 54 16.58 39.00 -15.32
C CYS A 54 17.13 37.58 -15.46
N PHE A 55 17.60 37.18 -16.64
CA PHE A 55 18.19 35.86 -16.85
C PHE A 55 19.55 35.72 -16.17
N THR A 56 20.38 36.77 -16.14
CA THR A 56 21.67 36.73 -15.43
C THR A 56 21.50 36.78 -13.91
N LEU A 57 20.52 37.56 -13.40
CA LEU A 57 20.15 37.57 -11.99
C LEU A 57 19.51 36.25 -11.55
N ASN A 58 18.63 35.68 -12.36
CA ASN A 58 18.03 34.37 -12.08
C ASN A 58 19.06 33.25 -12.16
N LYS A 59 20.03 33.31 -13.09
CA LYS A 59 21.16 32.37 -13.14
C LYS A 59 22.07 32.50 -11.92
N SER A 60 22.26 33.70 -11.40
CA SER A 60 23.01 33.95 -10.15
C SER A 60 22.26 33.45 -8.91
N GLN A 61 20.92 33.51 -8.90
CA GLN A 61 20.10 32.91 -7.83
C GLN A 61 19.99 31.38 -7.96
N ASN A 62 20.14 30.85 -9.18
CA ASN A 62 20.13 29.41 -9.45
C ASN A 62 21.53 28.77 -9.39
N ASN A 63 22.52 29.47 -8.80
CA ASN A 63 23.77 28.83 -8.37
C ASN A 63 23.42 27.82 -7.27
N GLN A 64 23.37 26.58 -7.72
CA GLN A 64 22.88 25.37 -7.12
C GLN A 64 23.80 24.84 -6.00
N GLU A 65 24.28 25.73 -5.11
CA GLU A 65 25.09 25.35 -3.94
C GLU A 65 24.23 25.25 -2.67
N GLY A 66 23.25 26.13 -2.47
CA GLY A 66 22.41 26.12 -1.26
C GLY A 66 21.48 24.90 -1.16
N GLY A 67 20.87 24.49 -2.28
CA GLY A 67 19.94 23.35 -2.30
C GLY A 67 20.62 21.99 -2.22
N ASN A 68 21.78 21.85 -2.86
CA ASN A 68 22.57 20.61 -2.80
C ASN A 68 23.27 20.48 -1.46
N ALA A 69 23.84 21.57 -0.91
CA ALA A 69 24.43 21.57 0.42
C ALA A 69 23.38 21.30 1.50
N LEU A 70 22.19 21.89 1.44
CA LEU A 70 21.11 21.60 2.41
C LEU A 70 20.61 20.15 2.32
N ARG A 71 20.51 19.58 1.12
CA ARG A 71 20.13 18.16 0.95
C ARG A 71 21.24 17.20 1.36
N LEU A 72 22.50 17.58 1.14
CA LEU A 72 23.67 16.84 1.59
C LEU A 72 23.79 16.91 3.11
N THR A 73 23.60 18.08 3.73
CA THR A 73 23.63 18.22 5.19
C THR A 73 22.43 17.55 5.85
N LEU A 74 21.23 17.56 5.24
CA LEU A 74 20.08 16.82 5.75
C LEU A 74 20.29 15.30 5.65
N ARG A 75 20.85 14.79 4.54
CA ARG A 75 21.26 13.37 4.44
C ARG A 75 22.36 13.03 5.44
N ASP A 76 23.37 13.87 5.57
CA ASP A 76 24.52 13.64 6.46
C ASP A 76 24.08 13.69 7.93
N HIS A 77 23.15 14.58 8.29
CA HIS A 77 22.54 14.62 9.62
C HIS A 77 21.58 13.46 9.87
N LEU A 78 20.86 12.96 8.86
CA LEU A 78 20.03 11.75 8.98
C LEU A 78 20.86 10.46 8.96
N SER A 79 22.08 10.47 8.41
CA SER A 79 23.01 9.35 8.53
C SER A 79 23.87 9.40 9.80
N LYS A 80 24.06 10.60 10.40
CA LYS A 80 24.75 10.79 11.69
C LYS A 80 23.85 10.73 12.91
N ALA A 81 22.59 11.17 12.79
CA ALA A 81 21.56 10.69 13.68
C ALA A 81 21.40 9.20 13.33
N ASN A 82 21.47 8.31 14.31
CA ASN A 82 20.94 6.96 14.15
C ASN A 82 19.47 7.11 13.74
N VAL A 83 19.16 7.21 12.43
CA VAL A 83 17.82 6.93 11.93
C VAL A 83 17.69 5.44 12.13
N THR A 84 17.32 5.07 13.35
CA THR A 84 16.81 3.75 13.66
C THR A 84 15.67 3.56 12.69
N SER A 85 15.85 2.64 11.74
CA SER A 85 14.80 2.24 10.82
C SER A 85 13.51 2.04 11.62
N LYS A 86 12.37 2.49 11.09
CA LYS A 86 11.08 2.34 11.80
C LYS A 86 10.91 0.89 12.23
N ALA A 87 10.53 0.67 13.49
CA ALA A 87 10.31 -0.67 14.02
C ALA A 87 9.22 -1.36 13.19
N ALA A 88 9.62 -2.38 12.43
CA ALA A 88 8.72 -3.22 11.65
C ALA A 88 9.26 -4.64 11.55
N ILE A 89 8.38 -5.63 11.68
CA ILE A 89 8.69 -7.05 11.48
C ILE A 89 7.54 -7.70 10.72
N HIS A 90 7.89 -8.52 9.74
CA HIS A 90 6.97 -9.39 9.02
C HIS A 90 7.56 -10.80 9.05
N LEU A 91 6.79 -11.75 9.53
CA LEU A 91 7.19 -13.15 9.68
C LEU A 91 6.31 -14.01 8.78
N THR A 92 6.89 -15.00 8.13
CA THR A 92 6.14 -16.07 7.48
C THR A 92 6.05 -17.26 8.44
N GLY A 93 4.95 -18.00 8.38
CA GLY A 93 4.68 -19.09 9.32
C GLY A 93 4.37 -20.40 8.62
N ALA A 94 4.81 -21.50 9.22
CA ALA A 94 4.47 -22.85 8.79
C ALA A 94 4.18 -23.74 9.99
N TYR A 95 3.42 -24.82 9.77
CA TYR A 95 3.35 -25.90 10.76
C TYR A 95 4.51 -26.87 10.53
N GLU A 96 5.39 -26.97 11.52
CA GLU A 96 6.54 -27.87 11.51
C GLU A 96 6.48 -28.80 12.72
N PRO A 97 5.92 -30.03 12.59
CA PRO A 97 5.69 -30.91 13.73
C PRO A 97 6.98 -31.33 14.45
N GLU A 98 8.11 -31.37 13.74
CA GLU A 98 9.43 -31.65 14.30
C GLU A 98 9.96 -30.51 15.20
N VAL A 99 9.46 -29.28 15.00
CA VAL A 99 9.83 -28.09 15.79
C VAL A 99 8.84 -27.86 16.92
N SER A 100 7.53 -27.94 16.61
CA SER A 100 6.48 -27.84 17.60
C SER A 100 5.19 -28.48 17.13
N THR A 101 4.61 -29.32 17.96
CA THR A 101 3.26 -29.85 17.73
C THR A 101 2.15 -28.89 18.14
N LYS A 102 2.47 -27.79 18.83
CA LYS A 102 1.50 -26.94 19.54
C LYS A 102 1.31 -25.55 18.95
N THR A 103 2.27 -25.08 18.16
CA THR A 103 2.26 -23.72 17.60
C THR A 103 2.82 -23.71 16.20
N LEU A 104 2.41 -22.72 15.41
CA LEU A 104 3.11 -22.38 14.17
C LEU A 104 4.55 -21.96 14.48
N ASP A 105 5.48 -22.34 13.61
CA ASP A 105 6.85 -21.83 13.64
C ASP A 105 6.94 -20.58 12.77
N TRP A 106 7.54 -19.52 13.32
CA TRP A 106 7.64 -18.23 12.66
C TRP A 106 9.06 -18.00 12.18
N LYS A 107 9.21 -17.52 10.94
CA LYS A 107 10.51 -17.31 10.31
C LYS A 107 10.67 -15.86 9.87
N LYS A 108 11.87 -15.34 10.08
CA LYS A 108 12.26 -13.95 9.77
C LYS A 108 13.17 -13.80 8.54
N ASN A 109 13.66 -14.92 7.98
CA ASN A 109 14.66 -14.96 6.93
C ASN A 109 14.20 -15.82 5.72
N GLN A 110 12.90 -15.85 5.44
CA GLN A 110 12.32 -16.63 4.35
C GLN A 110 11.30 -15.76 3.58
N ASP A 111 11.22 -15.93 2.26
CA ASP A 111 10.29 -15.25 1.36
C ASP A 111 10.32 -13.71 1.52
N GLN A 112 9.21 -13.11 1.94
CA GLN A 112 9.05 -11.67 2.18
C GLN A 112 9.23 -11.29 3.66
N ALA A 113 9.70 -12.22 4.50
CA ALA A 113 9.94 -11.96 5.91
C ALA A 113 11.12 -11.00 6.11
N PHE A 114 10.98 -10.09 7.09
CA PHE A 114 12.03 -9.16 7.46
C PHE A 114 11.88 -8.70 8.90
N THR A 115 12.96 -8.14 9.45
CA THR A 115 12.93 -7.41 10.72
C THR A 115 13.73 -6.11 10.61
N SER A 116 13.24 -5.07 11.28
CA SER A 116 13.80 -3.73 11.28
C SER A 116 13.46 -2.98 12.57
N GLY A 117 14.28 -1.99 12.91
CA GLY A 117 14.03 -1.09 14.04
C GLY A 117 13.96 -1.76 15.41
N GLY A 118 14.71 -2.84 15.61
CA GLY A 118 14.92 -3.46 16.92
C GLY A 118 13.86 -4.49 17.35
N LEU A 119 12.80 -4.71 16.57
CA LEU A 119 11.89 -5.84 16.81
C LEU A 119 12.64 -7.16 16.68
N LYS A 120 12.38 -8.10 17.59
CA LYS A 120 13.05 -9.40 17.60
C LYS A 120 12.01 -10.51 17.62
N LEU A 121 12.33 -11.60 16.92
CA LEU A 121 11.68 -12.88 17.11
C LEU A 121 12.57 -13.72 18.04
N VAL A 122 12.05 -14.08 19.21
CA VAL A 122 12.71 -14.92 20.22
C VAL A 122 11.71 -15.96 20.66
N GLU A 123 12.07 -17.25 20.60
CA GLU A 123 11.20 -18.35 21.05
C GLU A 123 9.78 -18.32 20.45
N ARG A 124 9.64 -18.00 19.15
CA ARG A 124 8.37 -17.83 18.43
C ARG A 124 7.52 -16.61 18.85
N GLU A 125 8.09 -15.68 19.62
CA GLU A 125 7.44 -14.46 20.07
C GLU A 125 8.09 -13.19 19.52
N ILE A 126 7.28 -12.19 19.18
CA ILE A 126 7.75 -10.85 18.82
C ILE A 126 7.97 -10.04 20.09
N ILE A 127 9.19 -9.54 20.28
CA ILE A 127 9.58 -8.70 21.42
C ILE A 127 9.54 -7.23 21.01
N ILE A 128 8.76 -6.43 21.72
CA ILE A 128 8.59 -4.99 21.46
C ILE A 128 9.82 -4.22 21.96
N PRO A 129 10.51 -3.42 21.11
CA PRO A 129 11.76 -2.77 21.49
C PRO A 129 11.56 -1.52 22.34
N THR A 130 10.50 -0.74 22.09
CA THR A 130 10.24 0.54 22.73
C THR A 130 8.75 0.75 22.96
N ASP A 131 8.40 1.55 23.96
CA ASP A 131 7.01 2.00 24.17
C ASP A 131 6.48 2.73 22.93
N GLY A 132 5.21 2.50 22.59
CA GLY A 132 4.60 3.15 21.43
C GLY A 132 3.24 2.56 21.04
N ILE A 133 2.69 3.12 19.97
CA ILE A 133 1.51 2.54 19.32
C ILE A 133 2.02 1.70 18.15
N TYR A 134 1.57 0.45 18.08
CA TYR A 134 1.96 -0.49 17.05
C TYR A 134 0.72 -1.03 16.36
N PHE A 135 0.76 -1.15 15.04
CA PHE A 135 -0.21 -1.94 14.30
C PHE A 135 0.26 -3.40 14.29
N VAL A 136 -0.54 -4.28 14.86
CA VAL A 136 -0.29 -5.73 14.94
C VAL A 136 -1.27 -6.41 14.00
N TYR A 137 -0.78 -7.34 13.17
CA TYR A 137 -1.61 -8.07 12.23
C TYR A 137 -1.14 -9.51 12.08
N SER A 138 -2.07 -10.41 11.78
CA SER A 138 -1.77 -11.83 11.55
C SER A 138 -2.77 -12.44 10.58
N GLN A 139 -2.29 -13.39 9.77
CA GLN A 139 -3.09 -14.22 8.89
C GLN A 139 -2.73 -15.68 9.03
N VAL A 140 -3.74 -16.55 9.06
CA VAL A 140 -3.58 -17.99 8.88
C VAL A 140 -4.59 -18.48 7.85
N SER A 141 -4.12 -19.21 6.85
CA SER A 141 -4.98 -19.88 5.88
C SER A 141 -5.04 -21.37 6.19
N PHE A 142 -6.23 -21.94 6.10
CA PHE A 142 -6.53 -23.33 6.38
C PHE A 142 -7.06 -24.01 5.11
N HIS A 143 -6.65 -25.26 4.93
CA HIS A 143 -7.22 -26.20 3.98
C HIS A 143 -7.83 -27.36 4.77
N ILE A 144 -9.15 -27.27 4.96
CA ILE A 144 -9.93 -28.17 5.80
C ILE A 144 -10.52 -29.28 4.94
N ASN A 145 -10.36 -30.53 5.40
CA ASN A 145 -11.08 -31.67 4.83
C ASN A 145 -12.15 -32.11 5.82
N CYS A 146 -13.42 -31.88 5.47
CA CYS A 146 -14.54 -32.18 6.36
C CYS A 146 -14.69 -33.68 6.70
N LYS A 147 -14.05 -34.61 5.98
CA LYS A 147 -14.08 -36.03 6.34
C LYS A 147 -13.10 -36.39 7.45
N THR A 148 -11.93 -35.74 7.47
CA THR A 148 -10.84 -36.06 8.41
C THR A 148 -10.77 -35.10 9.59
N ASN A 149 -11.27 -33.87 9.42
CA ASN A 149 -11.21 -32.82 10.44
C ASN A 149 -12.49 -32.71 11.30
N MET A 150 -13.58 -33.38 10.92
CA MET A 150 -14.74 -33.56 11.81
C MET A 150 -14.42 -34.67 12.82
N THR A 151 -14.73 -34.44 14.09
CA THR A 151 -14.76 -35.50 15.10
C THR A 151 -16.15 -36.15 15.10
N GLU A 152 -16.26 -37.42 15.49
CA GLU A 152 -17.54 -38.16 15.49
C GLU A 152 -18.67 -37.45 16.28
N ASP A 153 -18.32 -36.60 17.25
CA ASP A 153 -19.25 -35.82 18.08
C ASP A 153 -19.61 -34.42 17.54
N HIS A 154 -18.98 -33.94 16.45
CA HIS A 154 -19.16 -32.57 15.96
C HIS A 154 -19.37 -32.49 14.44
N ASP A 155 -20.57 -32.08 14.05
CA ASP A 155 -20.96 -31.77 12.66
C ASP A 155 -20.32 -30.49 12.10
N LEU A 156 -19.37 -29.86 12.81
CA LEU A 156 -18.75 -28.60 12.42
C LEU A 156 -17.27 -28.53 12.77
N VAL A 157 -16.47 -27.93 11.87
CA VAL A 157 -15.06 -27.63 12.13
C VAL A 157 -14.91 -26.16 12.52
N HIS A 158 -14.44 -25.91 13.74
CA HIS A 158 -14.14 -24.56 14.24
C HIS A 158 -12.65 -24.24 14.11
N MET A 159 -12.32 -23.30 13.24
CA MET A 159 -10.99 -22.71 13.10
C MET A 159 -10.89 -21.49 14.01
N SER A 160 -9.80 -21.36 14.76
CA SER A 160 -9.53 -20.19 15.58
C SER A 160 -8.09 -19.73 15.40
N HIS A 161 -7.91 -18.42 15.46
CA HIS A 161 -6.60 -17.78 15.50
C HIS A 161 -6.63 -16.55 16.42
N THR A 162 -5.67 -16.48 17.33
CA THR A 162 -5.57 -15.46 18.36
C THR A 162 -4.16 -14.90 18.37
N VAL A 163 -4.02 -13.58 18.52
CA VAL A 163 -2.76 -12.95 18.90
C VAL A 163 -2.88 -12.50 20.35
N SER A 164 -1.93 -12.93 21.18
CA SER A 164 -1.88 -12.67 22.61
C SER A 164 -0.64 -11.88 22.97
N ARG A 165 -0.76 -11.01 23.97
CA ARG A 165 0.32 -10.20 24.54
C ARG A 165 0.60 -10.66 25.96
N TYR A 166 1.86 -10.92 26.27
CA TYR A 166 2.38 -10.87 27.63
C TYR A 166 2.91 -9.48 27.92
N SER A 167 2.58 -8.95 29.10
CA SER A 167 3.19 -7.74 29.64
C SER A 167 3.50 -7.95 31.11
N ASP A 168 4.63 -7.40 31.58
CA ASP A 168 5.02 -7.49 32.99
C ASP A 168 3.98 -6.88 33.93
N SER A 169 3.18 -5.93 33.45
CA SER A 169 2.07 -5.36 34.24
C SER A 169 0.95 -6.36 34.53
N TYR A 170 0.83 -7.43 33.73
CA TYR A 170 -0.20 -8.46 33.90
C TYR A 170 0.37 -9.78 34.41
N GLY A 171 1.65 -10.08 34.13
CA GLY A 171 2.30 -11.34 34.51
C GLY A 171 1.77 -12.58 33.79
N ARG A 172 0.97 -12.42 32.73
CA ARG A 172 0.37 -13.50 31.93
C ARG A 172 -0.02 -13.03 30.53
N TYR A 173 -0.29 -13.98 29.63
CA TYR A 173 -0.79 -13.68 28.28
C TYR A 173 -2.26 -13.27 28.31
N MET A 174 -2.59 -12.23 27.56
CA MET A 174 -3.93 -11.72 27.32
C MET A 174 -4.18 -11.57 25.82
N PRO A 175 -5.34 -11.97 25.29
CA PRO A 175 -5.66 -11.77 23.89
C PRO A 175 -5.67 -10.28 23.51
N LEU A 176 -5.00 -9.92 22.42
CA LEU A 176 -5.15 -8.62 21.75
C LEU A 176 -6.34 -8.65 20.79
N PHE A 177 -6.42 -9.71 19.99
CA PHE A 177 -7.56 -10.01 19.14
C PHE A 177 -7.63 -11.52 18.87
N SER A 178 -8.83 -12.00 18.58
CA SER A 178 -9.12 -13.38 18.24
C SER A 178 -10.26 -13.43 17.23
N ALA A 179 -10.25 -14.42 16.35
CA ALA A 179 -11.40 -14.73 15.54
C ALA A 179 -11.59 -16.23 15.38
N ILE A 180 -12.86 -16.58 15.18
CA ILE A 180 -13.32 -17.93 14.93
C ILE A 180 -14.06 -17.95 13.59
N ARG A 181 -13.84 -19.02 12.83
CA ARG A 181 -14.59 -19.36 11.62
C ARG A 181 -15.06 -20.80 11.73
N THR A 182 -16.21 -21.08 11.14
CA THR A 182 -16.82 -22.41 11.17
C THR A 182 -17.04 -22.89 9.75
N ALA A 183 -16.68 -24.14 9.47
CA ALA A 183 -16.86 -24.80 8.19
C ALA A 183 -17.60 -26.14 8.36
N CYS A 184 -17.89 -26.80 7.23
CA CYS A 184 -18.47 -28.14 7.13
C CYS A 184 -19.96 -28.29 7.52
N ALA A 185 -20.72 -27.19 7.57
CA ALA A 185 -22.13 -27.20 8.01
C ALA A 185 -23.14 -27.97 7.14
N LYS A 186 -22.74 -28.53 5.99
CA LYS A 186 -23.58 -29.35 5.10
C LYS A 186 -22.69 -30.32 4.31
N VAL A 187 -22.49 -31.54 4.81
CA VAL A 187 -21.74 -32.56 4.07
C VAL A 187 -22.69 -33.25 3.07
N SER A 188 -22.81 -32.71 1.86
CA SER A 188 -23.56 -33.35 0.78
C SER A 188 -22.61 -34.14 -0.12
N ASN A 189 -22.17 -35.32 0.34
CA ASN A 189 -21.58 -36.42 -0.44
C ASN A 189 -20.41 -36.14 -1.42
N SER A 190 -19.86 -34.93 -1.51
CA SER A 190 -18.63 -34.65 -2.27
C SER A 190 -17.41 -34.50 -1.35
N GLU A 191 -16.23 -34.56 -1.95
CA GLU A 191 -14.96 -34.27 -1.30
C GLU A 191 -14.88 -32.80 -0.88
N ASP A 192 -15.60 -32.46 0.20
CA ASP A 192 -15.78 -31.08 0.64
C ASP A 192 -14.49 -30.55 1.28
N LEU A 193 -13.54 -30.17 0.42
CA LEU A 193 -12.34 -29.41 0.76
C LEU A 193 -12.72 -27.93 0.87
N TRP A 194 -12.38 -27.31 1.99
CA TRP A 194 -12.68 -25.92 2.29
C TRP A 194 -11.40 -25.13 2.49
N TYR A 195 -11.23 -24.06 1.71
CA TYR A 195 -10.19 -23.07 1.93
C TYR A 195 -10.77 -21.89 2.71
N ASN A 196 -10.18 -21.61 3.86
CA ASN A 196 -10.60 -20.50 4.70
C ASN A 196 -9.38 -19.72 5.20
N THR A 197 -9.52 -18.40 5.30
CA THR A 197 -8.46 -17.52 5.81
C THR A 197 -9.00 -16.70 6.97
N ILE A 198 -8.24 -16.63 8.06
CA ILE A 198 -8.48 -15.72 9.17
C ILE A 198 -7.40 -14.65 9.12
N TYR A 199 -7.80 -13.41 8.81
CA TYR A 199 -6.95 -12.21 8.89
C TYR A 199 -7.47 -11.29 9.98
N LEU A 200 -6.57 -10.78 10.82
CA LEU A 200 -6.88 -9.82 11.89
C LEU A 200 -5.78 -8.77 11.95
N GLY A 201 -6.13 -7.53 12.29
CA GLY A 201 -5.16 -6.50 12.58
C GLY A 201 -5.77 -5.28 13.26
N ALA A 202 -5.04 -4.67 14.18
CA ALA A 202 -5.45 -3.49 14.92
C ALA A 202 -4.24 -2.75 15.53
N ALA A 203 -4.45 -1.50 15.92
CA ALA A 203 -3.45 -0.70 16.62
C ALA A 203 -3.56 -0.88 18.15
N PHE A 204 -2.42 -1.08 18.81
CA PHE A 204 -2.33 -1.26 20.27
C PHE A 204 -1.21 -0.41 20.86
N LYS A 205 -1.43 0.08 22.08
CA LYS A 205 -0.36 0.68 22.88
C LYS A 205 0.43 -0.42 23.58
N LEU A 206 1.68 -0.59 23.17
CA LEU A 206 2.61 -1.61 23.66
C LEU A 206 3.77 -0.95 24.40
N ARG A 207 4.38 -1.69 25.31
CA ARG A 207 5.52 -1.31 26.13
C ARG A 207 6.76 -2.09 25.70
N ALA A 208 7.93 -1.50 25.89
CA ALA A 208 9.20 -2.18 25.73
C ALA A 208 9.21 -3.48 26.55
N GLY A 209 9.67 -4.57 25.94
CA GLY A 209 9.71 -5.89 26.57
C GLY A 209 8.41 -6.70 26.52
N ASP A 210 7.29 -6.12 26.07
CA ASP A 210 6.09 -6.90 25.77
C ASP A 210 6.41 -8.00 24.76
N ARG A 211 5.76 -9.16 24.92
CA ARG A 211 5.92 -10.32 24.04
C ARG A 211 4.61 -10.66 23.38
N LEU A 212 4.62 -10.75 22.05
CA LEU A 212 3.45 -11.11 21.26
C LEU A 212 3.62 -12.50 20.67
N ARG A 213 2.60 -13.33 20.82
CA ARG A 213 2.56 -14.68 20.24
C ARG A 213 1.22 -14.94 19.57
N THR A 214 1.19 -15.97 18.76
CA THR A 214 -0.02 -16.47 18.10
C THR A 214 -0.45 -17.81 18.66
N GLU A 215 -1.75 -18.03 18.73
CA GLU A 215 -2.36 -19.29 19.11
C GLU A 215 -3.36 -19.68 18.02
N THR A 216 -3.16 -20.86 17.42
CA THR A 216 -4.06 -21.49 16.45
C THR A 216 -4.49 -22.83 17.04
N LYS A 217 -5.72 -23.28 16.76
CA LYS A 217 -6.23 -24.56 17.28
C LYS A 217 -5.27 -25.71 16.94
N GLU A 218 -4.76 -26.40 17.96
CA GLU A 218 -3.70 -27.42 17.84
C GLU A 218 -4.07 -28.53 16.83
N GLU A 219 -5.30 -29.05 16.95
CA GLU A 219 -5.87 -30.08 16.07
C GLU A 219 -5.92 -29.69 14.59
N LEU A 220 -5.89 -28.39 14.28
CA LEU A 220 -5.98 -27.86 12.92
C LEU A 220 -4.65 -27.33 12.37
N LEU A 221 -3.56 -27.42 13.14
CA LEU A 221 -2.24 -27.04 12.66
C LEU A 221 -1.80 -27.83 11.41
N PRO A 222 -2.05 -29.15 11.29
CA PRO A 222 -1.74 -29.90 10.06
C PRO A 222 -2.51 -29.42 8.83
N SER A 223 -3.61 -28.70 9.02
CA SER A 223 -4.44 -28.13 7.96
C SER A 223 -4.05 -26.69 7.61
N VAL A 224 -3.01 -26.12 8.23
CA VAL A 224 -2.53 -24.77 7.91
C VAL A 224 -1.71 -24.79 6.63
N GLU A 225 -2.03 -23.88 5.73
CA GLU A 225 -1.32 -23.70 4.47
C GLU A 225 0.04 -23.03 4.70
N THR A 226 1.09 -23.62 4.12
CA THR A 226 2.49 -23.19 4.27
C THR A 226 3.05 -22.43 3.08
N GLY A 227 2.27 -22.26 2.01
CA GLY A 227 2.71 -21.53 0.81
C GLY A 227 2.90 -20.02 1.06
N ASP A 228 3.69 -19.39 0.19
CA ASP A 228 4.02 -17.97 0.27
C ASP A 228 2.77 -17.08 0.40
N GLY A 229 2.81 -16.16 1.37
CA GLY A 229 1.72 -15.19 1.60
C GLY A 229 0.43 -15.79 2.17
N LYS A 230 0.39 -17.08 2.54
CA LYS A 230 -0.79 -17.72 3.13
C LYS A 230 -0.89 -17.52 4.63
N THR A 231 0.25 -17.61 5.31
CA THR A 231 0.34 -17.58 6.78
C THR A 231 1.48 -16.66 7.20
N PHE A 232 1.14 -15.58 7.92
CA PHE A 232 2.10 -14.55 8.31
C PHE A 232 1.69 -13.81 9.58
N PHE A 233 2.66 -13.26 10.30
CA PHE A 233 2.47 -12.49 11.52
C PHE A 233 3.39 -11.28 11.52
N GLY A 234 2.87 -10.09 11.80
CA GLY A 234 3.66 -8.87 11.70
C GLY A 234 3.22 -7.73 12.60
N VAL A 235 4.16 -6.81 12.80
CA VAL A 235 4.03 -5.66 13.69
C VAL A 235 4.81 -4.49 13.11
N PHE A 236 4.25 -3.28 13.14
CA PHE A 236 5.03 -2.07 12.90
C PHE A 236 4.61 -0.92 13.81
N ALA A 237 5.57 -0.11 14.24
CA ALA A 237 5.30 1.12 14.99
C ALA A 237 4.56 2.13 14.10
N LEU A 238 3.62 2.90 14.68
CA LEU A 238 2.89 3.98 14.02
C LEU A 238 3.62 5.32 14.15
#